data_AF-A0A7S2FVC3-F1
#
_entry.id   AF-A0A7S2FVC3-F1
#
_cell.length_a   1.000
_cell.length_b   1.000
_cell.length_c   1.000
_cell.angle_alpha   90.00
_cell.angle_beta   90.00
_cell.angle_gamma   90.00
#
_symmetry.space_group_name_H-M   'P 1'
#
loop_
_entity.id
_entity.type
_entity.pdbx_description
1 polymer ?
#
loop_
_entity_poly.entity_id
_entity_poly.type
_entity_poly.pdbx_seq_one_letter_code
_entity_poly.pdbx_strand_id
1 'polypeptide(L)'
;LKVQSVGAVLRGAAGVAALAAMSQQSLHSRCVQLNVGSISDAVSIFSAKNERGEVPLVLIPAHRSPFSGTGWWLTIPTGCYCLMQRFGKDVGIAPPGGSIKPPFYRIAYIVTSQSCNYNAPVKECPTSDNVRVSVDLHIVFNIQNPSDFVYKLGAVHFDQLLSGAVDEGIR
;
A
#
# COMPACT_ATOMS: atom_id res chain seq x y z
N LEU A 1 1.91 -9.67 -8.84
CA LEU A 1 2.12 -8.21 -8.89
C LEU A 1 2.56 -7.84 -10.30
N LYS A 2 2.06 -6.74 -10.87
CA LYS A 2 2.62 -6.18 -12.11
C LYS A 2 3.13 -4.78 -11.78
N VAL A 3 4.45 -4.60 -11.78
CA VAL A 3 5.10 -3.30 -11.58
C VAL A 3 4.90 -2.50 -12.87
N GLN A 4 4.24 -1.35 -12.80
CA GLN A 4 3.83 -0.61 -14.01
C GLN A 4 4.88 0.39 -14.50
N SER A 5 5.79 0.86 -13.64
CA SER A 5 7.01 1.55 -14.07
C SER A 5 7.99 1.73 -12.91
N VAL A 6 9.29 1.68 -13.22
CA VAL A 6 10.37 2.14 -12.33
C VAL A 6 10.88 3.45 -12.91
N GLY A 7 10.69 4.55 -12.20
CA GLY A 7 11.24 5.85 -12.58
C GLY A 7 12.44 6.17 -11.69
N ALA A 8 13.61 6.38 -12.29
CA ALA A 8 14.80 6.89 -11.61
C ALA A 8 15.10 8.30 -12.14
N VAL A 9 15.17 9.29 -11.26
CA VAL A 9 15.54 10.66 -11.62
C VAL A 9 16.97 10.92 -11.13
N LEU A 10 17.88 11.15 -12.08
CA LEU A 10 19.27 11.55 -11.80
C LEU A 10 19.31 13.08 -11.60
N ARG A 11 19.56 13.54 -10.36
CA ARG A 11 19.75 14.96 -10.08
C ARG A 11 21.19 15.38 -10.36
N GLY A 12 21.45 15.87 -11.57
CA GLY A 12 22.70 16.55 -11.94
C GLY A 12 22.72 18.00 -11.44
N ALA A 13 23.87 18.45 -10.94
CA ALA A 13 24.08 19.78 -10.37
C ALA A 13 23.92 20.89 -11.43
N ALA A 14 22.78 21.59 -11.44
CA ALA A 14 22.64 22.87 -12.13
C ALA A 14 21.55 23.74 -11.48
N GLY A 15 21.98 24.86 -10.89
CA GLY A 15 21.35 26.17 -11.07
C GLY A 15 19.97 26.44 -10.45
N VAL A 16 19.96 26.91 -9.20
CA VAL A 16 19.21 28.06 -8.62
C VAL A 16 17.67 28.20 -8.82
N ALA A 17 16.98 27.34 -9.57
CA ALA A 17 15.51 27.37 -9.71
C ALA A 17 14.75 26.55 -8.63
N ALA A 18 15.45 26.00 -7.63
CA ALA A 18 14.95 24.91 -6.79
C ALA A 18 14.45 25.33 -5.39
N LEU A 19 14.05 26.59 -5.17
CA LEU A 19 13.58 27.04 -3.85
C LEU A 19 12.10 26.67 -3.55
N ALA A 20 11.32 26.25 -4.56
CA ALA A 20 9.96 25.74 -4.37
C ALA A 20 9.89 24.20 -4.17
N ALA A 21 11.01 23.48 -4.27
CA ALA A 21 11.08 22.03 -4.11
C ALA A 21 11.82 21.60 -2.82
N MET A 22 11.83 22.47 -1.80
CA MET A 22 12.70 22.40 -0.63
C MET A 22 12.13 21.70 0.62
N SER A 23 11.19 20.76 0.54
CA SER A 23 10.82 20.00 1.76
C SER A 23 10.31 18.56 1.60
N GLN A 24 10.53 17.91 0.45
CA GLN A 24 10.40 16.45 0.41
C GLN A 24 11.80 15.85 0.42
N GLN A 25 12.46 15.91 1.57
CA GLN A 25 13.39 14.84 1.92
C GLN A 25 12.54 13.57 1.86
N SER A 26 12.70 12.82 0.77
CA SER A 26 11.76 11.77 0.40
C SER A 26 11.98 10.62 1.39
N LEU A 27 11.32 10.67 2.54
CA LEU A 27 11.41 9.64 3.56
C LEU A 27 11.17 8.28 2.89
N HIS A 28 12.02 7.31 3.21
CA HIS A 28 11.85 5.95 2.75
C HIS A 28 10.42 5.51 3.11
N SER A 29 9.64 5.19 2.09
CA SER A 29 8.25 4.83 2.28
C SER A 29 8.18 3.47 2.96
N ARG A 30 7.25 3.30 3.91
CA ARG A 30 7.03 2.01 4.57
C ARG A 30 5.65 1.48 4.26
N CYS A 31 5.57 0.25 3.80
CA CYS A 31 4.31 -0.42 3.56
C CYS A 31 3.76 -0.93 4.90
N VAL A 32 2.63 -0.38 5.34
CA VAL A 32 2.03 -0.71 6.65
C VAL A 32 0.67 -1.40 6.52
N GLN A 33 0.33 -2.17 7.56
CA GLN A 33 -1.03 -2.67 7.76
C GLN A 33 -1.68 -1.86 8.87
N LEU A 34 -2.87 -1.30 8.61
CA LEU A 34 -3.59 -0.51 9.61
C LEU A 34 -4.85 -1.24 10.06
N ASN A 35 -5.16 -1.13 11.35
CA ASN A 35 -6.43 -1.59 11.89
C ASN A 35 -7.45 -0.47 11.70
N VAL A 36 -8.63 -0.81 11.18
CA VAL A 36 -9.69 0.17 10.92
C VAL A 36 -10.97 -0.27 11.61
N GLY A 37 -11.64 0.66 12.30
CA GLY A 37 -12.92 0.40 12.97
C GLY A 37 -14.10 0.30 11.98
N SER A 38 -14.05 1.00 10.86
CA SER A 38 -15.11 1.19 9.89
C SER A 38 -14.68 0.86 8.46
N ILE A 39 -15.47 0.03 7.78
CA ILE A 39 -15.18 -0.41 6.41
C ILE A 39 -15.31 0.74 5.41
N SER A 40 -16.24 1.68 5.64
CA SER A 40 -16.49 2.82 4.75
C SER A 40 -15.34 3.82 4.70
N ASP A 41 -14.61 3.99 5.82
CA ASP A 41 -13.50 4.96 5.91
C ASP A 41 -12.20 4.42 5.31
N ALA A 42 -12.20 3.16 4.87
CA ALA A 42 -11.04 2.49 4.28
C ALA A 42 -10.44 3.31 3.12
N VAL A 43 -11.27 3.81 2.20
CA VAL A 43 -10.80 4.58 1.03
C VAL A 43 -10.13 5.89 1.45
N SER A 44 -10.71 6.57 2.44
CA SER A 44 -10.15 7.79 3.00
C SER A 44 -8.81 7.52 3.69
N ILE A 45 -8.69 6.40 4.41
CA ILE A 45 -7.44 5.99 5.07
C ILE A 45 -6.37 5.61 4.06
N PHE A 46 -6.75 4.96 2.94
CA PHE A 46 -5.82 4.69 1.84
C PHE A 46 -5.35 5.98 1.14
N SER A 47 -6.21 6.99 1.07
CA SER A 47 -5.94 8.26 0.39
C SER A 47 -5.24 9.28 1.29
N ALA A 48 -5.42 9.17 2.61
CA ALA A 48 -4.72 9.95 3.61
C ALA A 48 -3.24 9.55 3.57
N LYS A 49 -2.49 10.22 2.70
CA LYS A 49 -1.02 10.18 2.71
C LYS A 49 -0.58 10.69 4.08
N ASN A 50 -0.25 9.77 4.98
CA ASN A 50 0.37 10.14 6.24
C ASN A 50 1.71 10.81 5.93
N GLU A 51 1.95 11.98 6.52
CA GLU A 51 3.15 12.81 6.32
C GLU A 51 4.48 12.08 6.64
N ARG A 52 4.41 10.86 7.18
CA ARG A 52 5.55 9.98 7.52
C ARG A 52 6.01 9.07 6.37
N GLY A 53 5.40 9.14 5.19
CA GLY A 53 5.74 8.24 4.06
C GLY A 53 5.20 6.82 4.23
N GLU A 54 4.21 6.63 5.10
CA GLU A 54 3.60 5.32 5.30
C GLU A 54 2.52 5.09 4.25
N VAL A 55 2.64 4.00 3.50
CA VAL A 55 1.70 3.61 2.44
C VAL A 55 0.87 2.45 2.99
N PRO A 56 -0.38 2.67 3.43
CA PRO A 56 -1.23 1.59 3.90
C PRO A 56 -1.61 0.69 2.72
N LEU A 57 -1.16 -0.56 2.72
CA LEU A 57 -1.48 -1.52 1.65
C LEU A 57 -2.65 -2.43 2.01
N VAL A 58 -2.76 -2.77 3.29
CA VAL A 58 -3.78 -3.70 3.79
C VAL A 58 -4.40 -3.10 5.04
N LEU A 59 -5.73 -3.11 5.09
CA LEU A 59 -6.49 -2.74 6.27
C LEU A 59 -7.13 -3.99 6.86
N ILE A 60 -7.02 -4.12 8.17
CA ILE A 60 -7.64 -5.19 8.94
C ILE A 60 -8.80 -4.55 9.69
N PRO A 61 -10.07 -4.78 9.28
CA PRO A 61 -11.20 -4.29 10.03
C PRO A 61 -11.28 -4.97 11.40
N ALA A 62 -11.54 -4.19 12.45
CA ALA A 62 -11.78 -4.73 13.79
C ALA A 62 -13.04 -5.62 13.82
N HIS A 63 -13.05 -6.61 14.71
CA HIS A 63 -14.14 -7.59 14.82
C HIS A 63 -15.46 -6.88 15.12
N ARG A 64 -16.43 -6.97 14.19
CA ARG A 64 -17.78 -6.47 14.40
C ARG A 64 -18.40 -7.20 15.60
N SER A 65 -18.84 -6.46 16.62
CA SER A 65 -19.59 -7.07 17.72
C SER A 65 -20.92 -7.58 17.18
N PRO A 66 -21.30 -8.85 17.44
CA PRO A 66 -22.55 -9.43 16.92
C PRO A 66 -23.81 -8.79 17.49
N PHE A 67 -23.68 -7.89 18.48
CA PHE A 67 -24.79 -7.24 19.18
C PHE A 67 -25.07 -5.80 18.70
N SER A 68 -24.29 -5.26 17.76
CA SER A 68 -24.62 -3.96 17.15
C SER A 68 -25.73 -4.15 16.11
N GLY A 69 -26.88 -3.48 16.28
CA GLY A 69 -28.10 -3.59 15.47
C GLY A 69 -27.97 -3.27 13.96
N THR A 70 -26.76 -3.03 13.47
CA THR A 70 -26.40 -2.84 12.05
C THR A 70 -25.88 -4.13 11.40
N GLY A 71 -26.08 -5.30 12.02
CA GLY A 71 -25.52 -6.60 11.59
C GLY A 71 -25.97 -7.13 10.22
N TRP A 72 -26.97 -6.52 9.58
CA TRP A 72 -27.50 -6.98 8.28
C TRP A 72 -27.00 -6.18 7.09
N TRP A 73 -26.50 -4.96 7.32
CA TRP A 73 -26.05 -4.06 6.27
C TRP A 73 -24.52 -4.05 6.20
N LEU A 74 -24.00 -4.53 5.07
CA LEU A 74 -22.58 -4.48 4.75
C LEU A 74 -22.40 -3.57 3.54
N THR A 75 -21.79 -2.41 3.77
CA THR A 75 -21.40 -1.49 2.70
C THR A 75 -19.94 -1.71 2.39
N ILE A 76 -19.65 -2.12 1.15
CA ILE A 76 -18.30 -2.29 0.64
C ILE A 76 -17.93 -1.02 -0.15
N PRO A 77 -16.85 -0.31 0.22
CA PRO A 77 -16.40 0.84 -0.54
C PRO A 77 -15.95 0.44 -1.94
N THR A 78 -16.21 1.32 -2.91
CA THR A 78 -15.74 1.17 -4.30
C THR A 78 -14.25 1.51 -4.38
N GLY A 79 -13.50 0.81 -5.24
CA GLY A 79 -12.07 1.11 -5.46
C GLY A 79 -11.12 0.44 -4.44
N CYS A 80 -11.61 -0.55 -3.70
CA CYS A 80 -10.80 -1.43 -2.87
C CYS A 80 -11.24 -2.89 -3.06
N TYR A 81 -10.31 -3.82 -2.93
CA TYR A 81 -10.60 -5.24 -2.86
C TYR A 81 -10.91 -5.63 -1.42
N CYS A 82 -12.13 -6.09 -1.16
CA CYS A 82 -12.51 -6.59 0.16
C CYS A 82 -12.53 -8.12 0.14
N LEU A 83 -11.67 -8.74 0.93
CA LEU A 83 -11.66 -10.19 1.12
C LEU A 83 -12.70 -10.58 2.16
N MET A 84 -13.67 -11.38 1.73
CA MET A 84 -14.76 -11.83 2.58
C MET A 84 -14.51 -13.25 3.06
N GLN A 85 -14.82 -13.49 4.33
CA GLN A 85 -14.66 -14.75 5.02
C GLN A 85 -15.99 -15.18 5.63
N ARG A 86 -16.29 -16.48 5.55
CA ARG A 86 -17.44 -17.12 6.17
C ARG A 86 -16.92 -18.23 7.08
N PHE A 87 -17.22 -18.16 8.38
CA PHE A 87 -16.82 -19.18 9.37
C PHE A 87 -15.36 -19.64 9.25
N GLY A 88 -14.38 -18.74 9.22
CA GLY A 88 -12.98 -19.17 9.10
C GLY A 88 -12.50 -19.35 7.64
N LYS A 89 -13.40 -19.61 6.69
CA LYS A 89 -13.06 -19.91 5.29
C LYS A 89 -13.15 -18.67 4.40
N ASP A 90 -12.17 -18.46 3.53
CA ASP A 90 -12.22 -17.43 2.51
C ASP A 90 -13.31 -17.76 1.47
N VAL A 91 -14.15 -16.78 1.16
CA VAL A 91 -15.22 -16.91 0.16
C VAL A 91 -14.78 -16.27 -1.17
N GLY A 92 -13.79 -15.38 -1.12
CA GLY A 92 -13.26 -14.64 -2.24
C GLY A 92 -13.47 -13.13 -2.09
N ILE A 93 -13.36 -12.43 -3.23
CA ILE A 93 -13.47 -10.98 -3.31
C ILE A 93 -14.96 -10.60 -3.30
N ALA A 94 -15.35 -9.75 -2.35
CA ALA A 94 -16.70 -9.21 -2.30
C ALA A 94 -16.92 -8.19 -3.44
N PRO A 95 -18.07 -8.23 -4.13
CA PRO A 95 -18.42 -7.19 -5.09
C PRO A 95 -18.59 -5.85 -4.36
N PRO A 96 -18.16 -4.72 -4.97
CA PRO A 96 -18.34 -3.41 -4.38
C PRO A 96 -19.82 -3.03 -4.29
N GLY A 97 -20.19 -2.26 -3.26
CA GLY A 97 -21.56 -1.79 -3.04
C GLY A 97 -22.18 -2.28 -1.72
N GLY A 98 -23.44 -1.89 -1.51
CA GLY A 98 -24.24 -2.33 -0.37
C GLY A 98 -24.84 -3.70 -0.64
N SER A 99 -24.52 -4.69 0.19
CA SER A 99 -25.15 -6.02 0.14
C SER A 99 -25.70 -6.40 1.51
N ILE A 100 -26.92 -6.94 1.52
CA ILE A 100 -27.43 -7.63 2.70
C ILE A 100 -26.78 -9.00 2.75
N LYS A 101 -25.96 -9.23 3.77
CA LYS A 101 -25.28 -10.51 4.00
C LYS A 101 -25.58 -11.00 5.41
N PRO A 102 -25.76 -12.32 5.60
CA PRO A 102 -25.95 -12.90 6.92
C PRO A 102 -24.78 -12.54 7.87
N PRO A 103 -25.02 -12.45 9.19
CA PRO A 103 -24.00 -12.05 10.18
C PRO A 103 -22.74 -12.93 10.21
N PHE A 104 -22.80 -14.14 9.66
CA PHE A 104 -21.66 -15.06 9.58
C PHE A 104 -20.65 -14.71 8.48
N TYR A 105 -20.99 -13.75 7.61
CA TYR A 105 -20.09 -13.17 6.63
C TYR A 105 -19.39 -11.96 7.25
N ARG A 106 -18.05 -11.95 7.20
CA ARG A 106 -17.24 -10.82 7.66
C ARG A 106 -16.20 -10.46 6.62
N ILE A 107 -15.83 -9.19 6.55
CA ILE A 107 -14.66 -8.75 5.79
C ILE A 107 -13.44 -9.00 6.68
N ALA A 108 -12.48 -9.78 6.19
CA ALA A 108 -11.26 -10.10 6.94
C ALA A 108 -10.14 -9.11 6.63
N TYR A 109 -10.04 -8.68 5.36
CA TYR A 109 -9.01 -7.79 4.88
C TYR A 109 -9.55 -6.88 3.78
N ILE A 110 -9.06 -5.65 3.75
CA ILE A 110 -9.31 -4.70 2.67
C ILE A 110 -7.96 -4.34 2.06
N VAL A 111 -7.85 -4.44 0.74
CA VAL A 111 -6.62 -4.17 -0.01
C VAL A 111 -6.92 -3.08 -1.02
N THR A 112 -6.00 -2.14 -1.20
CA THR A 112 -6.13 -1.10 -2.22
C THR A 112 -6.05 -1.68 -3.64
N SER A 113 -6.92 -1.21 -4.55
CA SER A 113 -6.84 -1.51 -5.99
C SER A 113 -6.17 -0.39 -6.78
N GLN A 114 -5.83 0.71 -6.11
CA GLN A 114 -5.18 1.86 -6.71
C GLN A 114 -3.68 1.61 -6.77
N SER A 115 -3.02 2.23 -7.76
CA SER A 115 -1.57 2.21 -7.85
C SER A 115 -0.95 2.94 -6.67
N CYS A 116 -0.10 2.26 -5.90
CA CYS A 116 0.65 2.83 -4.79
C CYS A 116 2.05 3.20 -5.25
N ASN A 117 2.53 4.34 -4.77
CA ASN A 117 3.87 4.84 -5.05
C ASN A 117 4.75 4.54 -3.84
N TYR A 118 5.79 3.75 -4.04
CA TYR A 118 6.84 3.48 -3.05
C TYR A 118 8.08 4.28 -3.41
N ASN A 119 8.54 5.09 -2.46
CA ASN A 119 9.73 5.91 -2.61
C ASN A 119 10.86 5.38 -1.74
N ALA A 120 11.99 5.05 -2.36
CA ALA A 120 13.20 4.63 -1.67
C ALA A 120 14.36 5.52 -2.14
N PRO A 121 14.74 6.55 -1.37
CA PRO A 121 15.90 7.37 -1.73
C PRO A 121 17.17 6.57 -1.50
N VAL A 122 18.11 6.63 -2.44
CA VAL A 122 19.39 5.96 -2.28
C VAL A 122 20.48 7.00 -2.36
N LYS A 123 21.33 7.01 -1.34
CA LYS A 123 22.42 7.97 -1.18
C LYS A 123 23.74 7.28 -1.48
N GLU A 124 24.59 8.00 -2.21
CA GLU A 124 26.02 7.69 -2.35
C GLU A 124 26.34 6.36 -3.03
N CYS A 125 25.64 6.02 -4.12
CA CYS A 125 25.98 4.85 -4.93
C CYS A 125 27.34 5.08 -5.64
N PRO A 126 28.34 4.19 -5.47
CA PRO A 126 29.58 4.25 -6.24
C PRO A 126 29.32 3.77 -7.67
N THR A 127 29.53 4.65 -8.64
CA THR A 127 29.48 4.27 -10.06
C THR A 127 30.82 3.72 -10.54
N SER A 128 30.83 3.06 -11.71
CA SER A 128 32.07 2.60 -12.35
C SER A 128 33.09 3.73 -12.58
N ASP A 129 32.63 4.97 -12.66
CA ASP A 129 33.47 6.17 -12.85
C ASP A 129 33.99 6.75 -11.52
N ASN A 130 33.81 6.04 -10.40
CA ASN A 130 34.21 6.47 -9.06
C ASN A 130 33.56 7.79 -8.62
N VAL A 131 32.43 8.16 -9.22
CA VAL A 131 31.59 9.30 -8.84
C VAL A 131 30.46 8.81 -7.94
N ARG A 132 30.29 9.46 -6.79
CA ARG A 132 29.15 9.20 -5.89
C ARG A 132 27.92 9.93 -6.41
N VAL A 133 26.86 9.18 -6.72
CA VAL A 133 25.57 9.72 -7.16
C VAL A 133 24.49 9.41 -6.13
N SER A 134 23.55 10.35 -5.98
CA SER A 134 22.31 10.13 -5.23
C SER A 134 21.19 9.91 -6.23
N VAL A 135 20.40 8.86 -6.03
CA VAL A 135 19.30 8.50 -6.93
C VAL A 135 18.00 8.48 -6.12
N ASP A 136 16.99 9.19 -6.63
CA ASP A 136 15.62 9.13 -6.11
C ASP A 136 14.87 8.03 -6.88
N LEU A 137 14.55 6.92 -6.22
CA LEU A 137 13.79 5.81 -6.84
C LEU A 137 12.32 5.87 -6.47
N HIS A 138 11.47 5.86 -7.49
CA HIS A 138 10.03 5.77 -7.35
C HIS A 138 9.50 4.53 -8.07
N ILE A 139 8.89 3.63 -7.30
CA ILE A 139 8.28 2.39 -7.80
C ILE A 139 6.77 2.54 -7.72
N VAL A 140 6.08 2.42 -8.85
CA VAL A 140 4.62 2.40 -8.89
C VAL A 140 4.14 0.99 -9.15
N PHE A 141 3.38 0.45 -8.21
CA PHE A 141 2.85 -0.91 -8.28
C PHE A 141 1.35 -0.95 -7.99
N ASN A 142 0.71 -1.99 -8.52
CA ASN A 142 -0.69 -2.30 -8.25
C ASN A 142 -0.85 -3.79 -7.92
N ILE A 143 -1.76 -4.09 -7.00
CA ILE A 143 -2.08 -5.45 -6.54
C ILE A 143 -3.25 -5.98 -7.38
N GLN A 144 -2.98 -6.99 -8.22
CA GLN A 144 -4.00 -7.63 -9.06
C GLN A 144 -4.74 -8.77 -8.33
N ASN A 145 -4.01 -9.58 -7.54
CA ASN A 145 -4.55 -10.72 -6.81
C ASN A 145 -4.48 -10.45 -5.30
N PRO A 146 -5.55 -9.91 -4.68
CA PRO A 146 -5.54 -9.53 -3.28
C PRO A 146 -5.45 -10.73 -2.33
N SER A 147 -6.11 -11.85 -2.65
CA SER A 147 -6.09 -13.05 -1.80
C SER A 147 -4.69 -13.62 -1.64
N ASP A 148 -3.98 -13.85 -2.75
CA ASP A 148 -2.60 -14.34 -2.72
C ASP A 148 -1.67 -13.36 -2.00
N PHE A 149 -1.85 -12.05 -2.23
CA PHE A 149 -1.00 -11.04 -1.61
C PHE A 149 -1.11 -11.07 -0.08
N VAL A 150 -2.33 -11.11 0.46
CA VAL A 150 -2.55 -11.12 1.91
C VAL A 150 -2.08 -12.43 2.54
N TYR A 151 -2.38 -13.58 1.93
CA TYR A 151 -2.10 -14.88 2.55
C TYR A 151 -0.66 -15.37 2.34
N LYS A 152 0.04 -14.99 1.27
CA LYS A 152 1.41 -15.46 0.97
C LYS A 152 2.49 -14.44 1.28
N LEU A 153 2.23 -13.16 1.04
CA LEU A 153 3.24 -12.10 1.17
C LEU A 153 3.02 -11.32 2.47
N GLY A 154 1.85 -10.72 2.63
CA GLY A 154 1.60 -9.72 3.66
C GLY A 154 2.34 -8.41 3.39
N ALA A 155 1.82 -7.29 3.91
CA ALA A 155 2.38 -5.97 3.59
C ALA A 155 3.80 -5.75 4.16
N VAL A 156 4.12 -6.33 5.33
CA VAL A 156 5.41 -6.14 5.99
C VAL A 156 6.53 -6.88 5.24
N HIS A 157 6.27 -8.12 4.83
CA HIS A 157 7.25 -8.87 4.04
C HIS A 157 7.42 -8.26 2.65
N PHE A 158 6.35 -7.72 2.07
CA PHE A 158 6.42 -6.99 0.81
C PHE A 158 7.35 -5.77 0.90
N ASP A 159 7.30 -5.01 2.00
CA ASP A 159 8.21 -3.90 2.27
C ASP A 159 9.68 -4.36 2.28
N GLN A 160 9.95 -5.47 2.99
CA GLN A 160 11.28 -6.07 3.07
C GLN A 160 11.80 -6.54 1.70
N LEU A 161 10.93 -7.16 0.90
CA LEU A 161 11.27 -7.61 -0.45
C LEU A 161 11.58 -6.42 -1.37
N LEU A 162 10.82 -5.33 -1.28
CA LEU A 162 11.10 -4.12 -2.04
C LEU A 162 12.41 -3.47 -1.61
N SER A 163 12.65 -3.33 -0.31
CA SER A 163 13.91 -2.79 0.20
C SER A 163 15.10 -3.63 -0.24
N GLY A 164 15.02 -4.97 -0.11
CA GLY A 164 16.09 -5.86 -0.54
C GLY A 164 16.33 -5.84 -2.05
N ALA A 165 15.27 -5.77 -2.86
CA ALA A 165 15.40 -5.66 -4.31
C ALA A 165 16.01 -4.32 -4.74
N VAL A 166 15.74 -3.24 -4.00
CA VAL A 166 16.37 -1.94 -4.22
C VAL A 166 17.85 -1.98 -3.86
N ASP A 167 18.21 -2.54 -2.70
CA ASP A 167 19.61 -2.65 -2.26
C ASP A 167 20.46 -3.52 -3.22
N GLU A 168 19.91 -4.66 -3.68
CA GLU A 168 20.57 -5.52 -4.67
C GLU A 168 20.64 -4.87 -6.06
N GLY A 169 19.65 -4.07 -6.44
CA GLY A 169 19.67 -3.36 -7.72
C GLY A 169 20.72 -2.24 -7.80
N ILE A 170 21.30 -1.85 -6.65
CA ILE A 170 22.26 -0.75 -6.53
C ILE A 170 23.69 -1.25 -6.39
N ARG A 171 23.88 -2.48 -5.89
CA ARG A 171 25.17 -3.13 -5.80
C ARG A 171 25.71 -3.52 -7.18
#